data_AF-A0A2N2HYX6-F1
#
_entry.id   AF-A0A2N2HYX6-F1
#
_cell.length_a   1.000
_cell.length_b   1.000
_cell.length_c   1.000
_cell.angle_alpha   90.00
_cell.angle_beta   90.00
_cell.angle_gamma   90.00
#
_symmetry.space_group_name_H-M   'P 1'
#
loop_
_entity.id
_entity.type
_entity.pdbx_description
1 polymer ?
#
loop_
_entity_poly.entity_id
_entity_poly.type
_entity_poly.pdbx_seq_one_letter_code
_entity_poly.pdbx_strand_id
1 'polypeptide(L)'
;MYDFIVVGAGFFGAIFAYEMKKAGKKVLIIEKRDHIGGNCYSYDCPKNNINVHKYGPHIFHTSSENIWKYINSFADFNNYRHRVLTTAGGKVYSLPINLATINKFYNLSLTPDEAGEFLKSKTPAISYPKNLEEKAISLIGRELYETFIKGYTIKQWDCDPKDLPAEVITRLPVRTTYNDIYYDDDYQGMPSGGYTPIFEKLLKDIPVELKTDFLEKRDYWKSIARTLVYTGPIDRYFNYNYGELRWRSCQFEIEEMQLDDYQGVSIMNYADREVPYTRILEPKHFYRENAHLSRGTVVIREYPCDDPNEPYYPVRLKADQEMLAKYQKAQSRESDVIFGGRLAEYKYYNMDQVISGALEQVKMLLKRAL
;
A
#
# COMPACT_ATOMS: atom_id res chain seq x y z
N MET A 1 -32.82 -5.67 12.01
CA MET A 1 -32.32 -4.63 11.09
C MET A 1 -31.01 -4.08 11.64
N TYR A 2 -29.97 -4.00 10.82
CA TYR A 2 -28.74 -3.28 11.11
C TYR A 2 -28.86 -1.82 10.65
N ASP A 3 -28.15 -0.90 11.31
CA ASP A 3 -28.01 0.46 10.78
C ASP A 3 -27.06 0.47 9.58
N PHE A 4 -25.98 -0.31 9.67
CA PHE A 4 -24.99 -0.44 8.61
C PHE A 4 -24.60 -1.90 8.36
N ILE A 5 -24.49 -2.27 7.08
CA ILE A 5 -23.64 -3.38 6.64
C ILE A 5 -22.40 -2.81 5.99
N VAL A 6 -21.24 -3.31 6.38
CA VAL A 6 -19.93 -2.94 5.83
C VAL A 6 -19.36 -4.12 5.06
N VAL A 7 -19.02 -3.91 3.80
CA VAL A 7 -18.45 -4.92 2.91
C VAL A 7 -16.94 -4.71 2.84
N GLY A 8 -16.19 -5.59 3.50
CA GLY A 8 -14.74 -5.57 3.63
C GLY A 8 -14.28 -5.25 5.06
N ALA A 9 -13.37 -6.07 5.59
CA ALA A 9 -12.78 -5.95 6.94
C ALA A 9 -11.38 -5.32 6.91
N GLY A 10 -11.03 -4.56 5.86
CA GLY A 10 -9.83 -3.73 5.81
C GLY A 10 -9.96 -2.44 6.64
N PHE A 11 -8.91 -1.60 6.67
CA PHE A 11 -8.87 -0.39 7.51
C PHE A 11 -10.10 0.50 7.39
N PHE A 12 -10.56 0.77 6.16
CA PHE A 12 -11.74 1.64 5.97
C PHE A 12 -12.97 1.07 6.68
N GLY A 13 -13.30 -0.20 6.40
CA GLY A 13 -14.47 -0.86 6.95
C GLY A 13 -14.38 -1.06 8.46
N ALA A 14 -13.21 -1.49 8.97
CA ALA A 14 -13.01 -1.73 10.40
C ALA A 14 -13.13 -0.45 11.23
N ILE A 15 -12.56 0.66 10.76
CA ILE A 15 -12.63 1.95 11.45
C ILE A 15 -14.03 2.54 11.38
N PHE A 16 -14.66 2.47 10.20
CA PHE A 16 -16.05 2.89 10.06
C PHE A 16 -16.95 2.13 11.05
N ALA A 17 -16.81 0.80 11.11
CA ALA A 17 -17.62 -0.04 11.98
C ALA A 17 -17.36 0.27 13.47
N TYR A 18 -16.10 0.43 13.86
CA TYR A 18 -15.70 0.78 15.23
C TYR A 18 -16.34 2.12 15.66
N GLU A 19 -16.19 3.18 14.86
CA GLU A 19 -16.72 4.49 15.24
C GLU A 19 -18.24 4.54 15.21
N MET A 20 -18.90 3.84 14.27
CA MET A 20 -20.36 3.76 14.25
C MET A 20 -20.91 2.96 15.43
N LYS A 21 -20.25 1.85 15.83
CA LYS A 21 -20.59 1.12 17.05
C LYS A 21 -20.45 2.02 18.28
N LYS A 22 -19.35 2.78 18.37
CA LYS A 22 -19.10 3.76 19.45
C LYS A 22 -20.19 4.84 19.51
N ALA A 23 -20.77 5.21 18.37
CA ALA A 23 -21.94 6.09 18.27
C ALA A 23 -23.30 5.39 18.50
N GLY A 24 -23.30 4.15 19.01
CA GLY A 24 -24.51 3.39 19.36
C GLY A 24 -25.24 2.74 18.17
N LYS A 25 -24.59 2.64 17.00
CA LYS A 25 -25.19 2.03 15.80
C LYS A 25 -24.94 0.53 15.74
N LYS A 26 -25.91 -0.21 15.20
CA LYS A 26 -25.79 -1.65 14.97
C LYS A 26 -25.11 -1.91 13.62
N VAL A 27 -23.92 -2.48 13.64
CA VAL A 27 -23.09 -2.73 12.43
C VAL A 27 -22.85 -4.22 12.24
N LEU A 28 -22.81 -4.68 10.99
CA LEU A 28 -22.37 -6.00 10.57
C LEU A 28 -21.28 -5.85 9.51
N ILE A 29 -20.20 -6.64 9.61
CA ILE A 29 -19.16 -6.70 8.58
C ILE A 29 -19.31 -8.00 7.79
N ILE A 30 -19.22 -7.90 6.47
CA ILE A 30 -19.14 -9.02 5.54
C ILE A 30 -17.75 -9.00 4.91
N GLU A 31 -17.01 -10.10 5.01
CA GLU A 31 -15.66 -10.24 4.47
C GLU A 31 -15.57 -11.52 3.64
N LYS A 32 -15.09 -11.37 2.41
CA LYS A 32 -14.96 -12.47 1.46
C LYS A 32 -13.81 -13.41 1.85
N ARG A 33 -12.74 -12.86 2.43
CA ARG A 33 -11.59 -13.64 2.89
C ARG A 33 -11.91 -14.40 4.17
N ASP A 34 -11.02 -15.32 4.51
CA ASP A 34 -11.08 -16.14 5.73
C ASP A 34 -10.46 -15.45 6.95
N HIS A 35 -10.12 -14.18 6.84
CA HIS A 35 -9.52 -13.37 7.89
C HIS A 35 -9.93 -11.89 7.77
N ILE A 36 -9.74 -11.15 8.86
CA ILE A 36 -9.91 -9.68 8.90
C ILE A 36 -8.63 -8.95 8.46
N GLY A 37 -8.69 -7.63 8.31
CA GLY A 37 -7.53 -6.78 8.05
C GLY A 37 -7.23 -6.52 6.57
N GLY A 38 -7.92 -7.19 5.65
CA GLY A 38 -7.68 -7.07 4.22
C GLY A 38 -6.21 -7.34 3.87
N ASN A 39 -5.58 -6.46 3.08
CA ASN A 39 -4.16 -6.62 2.73
C ASN A 39 -3.22 -6.42 3.92
N CYS A 40 -3.66 -5.77 4.99
CA CYS A 40 -2.85 -5.59 6.20
C CYS A 40 -2.89 -6.80 7.12
N TYR A 41 -3.53 -7.91 6.73
CA TYR A 41 -3.50 -9.13 7.52
C TYR A 41 -2.07 -9.64 7.72
N SER A 42 -1.72 -9.88 8.98
CA SER A 42 -0.45 -10.47 9.37
C SER A 42 -0.63 -11.63 10.35
N TYR A 43 0.34 -12.53 10.41
CA TYR A 43 0.32 -13.68 11.31
C TYR A 43 1.72 -14.02 11.76
N ASP A 44 1.86 -14.54 12.98
CA ASP A 44 3.14 -15.09 13.44
C ASP A 44 3.35 -16.47 12.82
N CYS A 45 4.50 -16.69 12.21
CA CYS A 45 4.88 -18.04 11.79
C CYS A 45 5.35 -18.84 13.03
N PRO A 46 4.62 -19.88 13.47
CA PRO A 46 4.85 -20.52 14.77
C PRO A 46 6.24 -21.16 14.91
N LYS A 47 6.83 -21.59 13.79
CA LYS A 47 8.13 -22.26 13.80
C LYS A 47 9.28 -21.31 14.07
N ASN A 48 9.23 -20.10 13.53
CA ASN A 48 10.34 -19.17 13.54
C ASN A 48 10.10 -17.88 14.34
N ASN A 49 8.90 -17.66 14.89
CA ASN A 49 8.54 -16.47 15.69
C ASN A 49 8.73 -15.15 14.91
N ILE A 50 8.42 -15.17 13.61
CA ILE A 50 8.47 -14.00 12.72
C ILE A 50 7.04 -13.63 12.32
N ASN A 51 6.67 -12.36 12.51
CA ASN A 51 5.40 -11.83 12.01
C ASN A 51 5.49 -11.60 10.50
N VAL A 52 4.62 -12.28 9.76
CA VAL A 52 4.57 -12.27 8.30
C VAL A 52 3.33 -11.53 7.84
N HIS A 53 3.50 -10.61 6.90
CA HIS A 53 2.40 -9.94 6.24
C HIS A 53 2.04 -10.71 4.97
N LYS A 54 0.86 -11.32 4.96
CA LYS A 54 0.45 -12.28 3.91
C LYS A 54 0.41 -11.65 2.51
N TYR A 55 0.13 -10.35 2.44
CA TYR A 55 -0.13 -9.63 1.19
C TYR A 55 0.89 -8.52 0.94
N GLY A 56 2.15 -8.78 1.29
CA GLY A 56 3.26 -7.85 1.09
C GLY A 56 3.51 -6.91 2.27
N PRO A 57 4.57 -6.10 2.19
CA PRO A 57 5.03 -5.31 3.32
C PRO A 57 4.08 -4.13 3.55
N HIS A 58 3.72 -3.92 4.81
CA HIS A 58 2.87 -2.80 5.22
C HIS A 58 3.62 -2.05 6.32
N ILE A 59 4.15 -0.88 5.99
CA ILE A 59 4.86 -0.03 6.93
C ILE A 59 3.93 1.14 7.25
N PHE A 60 3.65 1.38 8.53
CA PHE A 60 2.84 2.52 8.91
C PHE A 60 3.69 3.78 8.89
N HIS A 61 3.19 4.82 8.22
CA HIS A 61 3.82 6.13 8.18
C HIS A 61 2.74 7.21 8.02
N THR A 62 2.92 8.36 8.66
CA THR A 62 2.05 9.54 8.51
C THR A 62 2.71 10.79 9.09
N SER A 63 2.48 11.96 8.48
CA SER A 63 2.75 13.27 9.11
C SER A 63 1.60 13.76 9.99
N SER A 64 0.46 13.05 10.06
CA SER A 64 -0.66 13.47 10.89
C SER A 64 -0.55 12.93 12.31
N GLU A 65 -0.26 13.81 13.27
CA GLU A 65 -0.24 13.47 14.70
C GLU A 65 -1.58 12.87 15.17
N ASN A 66 -2.70 13.37 14.64
CA ASN A 66 -4.03 12.87 14.99
C ASN A 66 -4.23 11.42 14.54
N ILE A 67 -3.80 11.07 13.33
CA ILE A 67 -3.86 9.70 12.82
C ILE A 67 -2.91 8.79 13.60
N TRP A 68 -1.70 9.28 13.91
CA TRP A 68 -0.74 8.55 14.75
C TRP A 68 -1.29 8.25 16.14
N LYS A 69 -1.84 9.24 16.84
CA LYS A 69 -2.49 9.07 18.15
C LYS A 69 -3.67 8.10 18.06
N TYR A 70 -4.48 8.20 17.00
CA TYR A 70 -5.62 7.33 16.79
C TYR A 70 -5.21 5.87 16.67
N ILE A 71 -4.26 5.56 15.76
CA ILE A 71 -3.83 4.17 15.56
C ILE A 71 -3.11 3.60 16.79
N ASN A 72 -2.37 4.43 17.54
CA ASN A 72 -1.70 4.03 18.77
C ASN A 72 -2.67 3.68 19.92
N SER A 73 -3.95 4.06 19.82
CA SER A 73 -4.97 3.59 20.78
C SER A 73 -5.29 2.10 20.62
N PHE A 74 -4.88 1.47 19.51
CA PHE A 74 -5.11 0.06 19.21
C PHE A 74 -3.85 -0.80 19.28
N ALA A 75 -2.65 -0.24 19.15
CA ALA A 75 -1.40 -0.98 19.32
C ALA A 75 -0.25 -0.04 19.64
N ASP A 76 0.74 -0.53 20.37
CA ASP A 76 2.03 0.13 20.47
C ASP A 76 2.79 -0.05 19.16
N PHE A 77 3.48 0.99 18.71
CA PHE A 77 4.35 0.94 17.53
C PHE A 77 5.81 0.98 17.93
N ASN A 78 6.64 0.20 17.26
CA ASN A 78 8.09 0.33 17.39
C ASN A 78 8.61 1.58 16.66
N ASN A 79 9.91 1.84 16.79
CA ASN A 79 10.58 2.99 16.18
C ASN A 79 11.16 2.69 14.77
N TYR A 80 10.64 1.68 14.09
CA TYR A 80 11.13 1.28 12.77
C TYR A 80 11.01 2.42 11.75
N ARG A 81 12.14 2.75 11.11
CA ARG A 81 12.22 3.73 10.02
C ARG A 81 12.58 2.98 8.74
N HIS A 82 11.68 3.04 7.75
CA HIS A 82 11.82 2.23 6.56
C HIS A 82 13.06 2.62 5.76
N ARG A 83 13.86 1.63 5.38
CA ARG A 83 15.02 1.78 4.51
C ARG A 83 14.99 0.67 3.48
N VAL A 84 15.28 1.04 2.24
CA VAL A 84 15.22 0.14 1.09
C VAL A 84 16.59 0.10 0.44
N LEU A 85 17.03 -1.09 0.09
CA LEU A 85 18.16 -1.28 -0.82
C LEU A 85 17.64 -1.75 -2.17
N THR A 86 18.40 -1.49 -3.23
CA THR A 86 18.11 -1.99 -4.58
C THR A 86 19.33 -2.63 -5.20
N THR A 87 19.15 -3.79 -5.80
CA THR A 87 20.14 -4.45 -6.62
C THR A 87 19.92 -4.06 -8.09
N ALA A 88 20.96 -3.52 -8.73
CA ALA A 88 20.97 -3.17 -10.14
C ALA A 88 22.35 -3.47 -10.74
N GLY A 89 22.41 -4.20 -11.85
CA GLY A 89 23.66 -4.60 -12.49
C GLY A 89 24.62 -5.35 -11.57
N GLY A 90 24.08 -6.19 -10.67
CA GLY A 90 24.86 -6.97 -9.69
C GLY A 90 25.45 -6.15 -8.52
N LYS A 91 25.08 -4.88 -8.38
CA LYS A 91 25.53 -4.00 -7.27
C LYS A 91 24.33 -3.55 -6.42
N VAL A 92 24.58 -3.38 -5.12
CA VAL A 92 23.56 -2.92 -4.16
C VAL A 92 23.67 -1.41 -3.94
N TYR A 93 22.56 -0.70 -3.97
CA TYR A 93 22.45 0.75 -3.77
C TYR A 93 21.37 1.09 -2.75
N SER A 94 21.43 2.29 -2.17
CA SER A 94 20.39 2.80 -1.28
C SER A 94 19.23 3.36 -2.11
N LEU A 95 18.00 3.21 -1.62
CA LEU A 95 16.84 3.96 -2.08
C LEU A 95 16.20 4.70 -0.90
N PRO A 96 15.73 5.95 -1.09
CA PRO A 96 15.70 6.72 -2.34
C PRO A 96 17.08 7.11 -2.88
N ILE A 97 17.16 7.55 -4.15
CA ILE A 97 18.41 8.06 -4.72
C ILE A 97 18.88 9.22 -3.86
N ASN A 98 20.04 9.04 -3.24
CA ASN A 98 20.64 9.94 -2.26
C ASN A 98 22.14 10.14 -2.58
N LEU A 99 22.85 10.92 -1.76
CA LEU A 99 24.27 11.21 -1.99
C LEU A 99 25.15 9.94 -2.05
N ALA A 100 24.88 8.97 -1.18
CA ALA A 100 25.59 7.68 -1.21
C ALA A 100 25.37 6.95 -2.54
N THR A 101 24.15 6.99 -3.07
CA THR A 101 23.80 6.34 -4.33
C THR A 101 24.49 7.02 -5.50
N ILE A 102 24.48 8.36 -5.55
CA ILE A 102 25.14 9.15 -6.60
C ILE A 102 26.64 8.87 -6.60
N ASN A 103 27.29 9.01 -5.44
CA ASN A 103 28.73 8.77 -5.29
C ASN A 103 29.11 7.33 -5.66
N LYS A 104 28.34 6.34 -5.20
CA LYS A 104 28.60 4.93 -5.53
C LYS A 104 28.37 4.61 -7.01
N PHE A 105 27.32 5.14 -7.62
CA PHE A 105 26.97 4.85 -9.01
C PHE A 105 28.00 5.43 -9.98
N TYR A 106 28.37 6.69 -9.79
CA TYR A 106 29.32 7.39 -10.66
C TYR A 106 30.79 7.24 -10.24
N ASN A 107 31.06 6.53 -9.13
CA ASN A 107 32.39 6.39 -8.53
C ASN A 107 33.04 7.76 -8.23
N LEU A 108 32.30 8.60 -7.50
CA LEU A 108 32.66 9.96 -7.11
C LEU A 108 32.63 10.12 -5.58
N SER A 109 33.10 11.29 -5.11
CA SER A 109 33.08 11.70 -3.70
C SER A 109 32.56 13.12 -3.56
N LEU A 110 31.38 13.39 -4.12
CA LEU A 110 30.76 14.71 -4.11
C LEU A 110 30.24 15.06 -2.71
N THR A 111 30.33 16.35 -2.38
CA THR A 111 29.58 17.00 -1.31
C THR A 111 28.12 17.23 -1.73
N PRO A 112 27.20 17.58 -0.81
CA PRO A 112 25.80 17.83 -1.15
C PRO A 112 25.58 18.87 -2.26
N ASP A 113 26.31 19.99 -2.23
CA ASP A 113 26.16 21.05 -3.24
C ASP A 113 26.68 20.60 -4.60
N GLU A 114 27.84 19.92 -4.63
CA GLU A 114 28.41 19.36 -5.85
C GLU A 114 27.50 18.29 -6.47
N ALA A 115 26.84 17.46 -5.65
CA ALA A 115 25.88 16.47 -6.14
C ALA A 115 24.64 17.12 -6.77
N GLY A 116 24.18 18.25 -6.24
CA GLY A 116 23.10 19.04 -6.82
C GLY A 116 23.47 19.58 -8.20
N GLU A 117 24.62 20.21 -8.34
CA GLU A 117 25.11 20.71 -9.63
C GLU A 117 25.41 19.57 -10.62
N PHE A 118 25.98 18.47 -10.14
CA PHE A 118 26.23 17.29 -10.94
C PHE A 118 24.93 16.72 -11.52
N LEU A 119 23.88 16.54 -10.71
CA LEU A 119 22.59 16.08 -11.20
C LEU A 119 21.96 17.05 -12.21
N LYS A 120 22.03 18.37 -11.97
CA LYS A 120 21.56 19.37 -12.94
C LYS A 120 22.27 19.26 -14.29
N SER A 121 23.56 18.92 -14.29
CA SER A 121 24.32 18.70 -15.54
C SER A 121 23.88 17.44 -16.31
N LYS A 122 23.22 16.49 -15.63
CA LYS A 122 22.75 15.20 -16.16
C LYS A 122 21.27 15.19 -16.52
N THR A 123 20.49 16.14 -16.01
CA THR A 123 19.05 16.23 -16.27
C THR A 123 18.75 17.19 -17.42
N PRO A 124 17.85 16.82 -18.35
CA PRO A 124 17.36 17.76 -19.34
C PRO A 124 16.39 18.77 -18.69
N ALA A 125 16.34 19.99 -19.24
CA ALA A 125 15.36 20.99 -18.86
C ALA A 125 13.96 20.63 -19.39
N ILE A 126 13.22 19.80 -18.65
CA ILE A 126 11.83 19.43 -18.94
C ILE A 126 10.91 20.15 -17.95
N SER A 127 10.23 21.22 -18.40
CA SER A 127 9.33 21.99 -17.53
C SER A 127 8.01 21.26 -17.22
N TYR A 128 7.50 20.46 -18.17
CA TYR A 128 6.20 19.80 -18.06
C TYR A 128 6.29 18.33 -18.51
N PRO A 129 6.80 17.43 -17.66
CA PRO A 129 6.89 16.02 -17.99
C PRO A 129 5.49 15.40 -18.13
N LYS A 130 5.26 14.69 -19.24
CA LYS A 130 3.95 14.13 -19.62
C LYS A 130 3.70 12.73 -19.07
N ASN A 131 4.77 12.00 -18.77
CA ASN A 131 4.73 10.60 -18.34
C ASN A 131 5.80 10.31 -17.29
N LEU A 132 5.83 9.06 -16.81
CA LEU A 132 6.77 8.61 -15.79
C LEU A 132 8.22 8.72 -16.26
N GLU A 133 8.52 8.32 -17.51
CA GLU A 133 9.87 8.41 -18.08
C GLU A 133 10.41 9.84 -18.05
N GLU A 134 9.69 10.79 -18.64
CA GLU A 134 10.10 12.19 -18.69
C GLU A 134 10.25 12.78 -17.28
N LYS A 135 9.33 12.44 -16.37
CA LYS A 135 9.39 12.91 -14.99
C LYS A 135 10.63 12.37 -14.28
N ALA A 136 10.91 11.08 -14.38
CA ALA A 136 12.09 10.48 -13.79
C ALA A 136 13.38 11.09 -14.35
N ILE A 137 13.51 11.14 -15.68
CA ILE A 137 14.70 11.68 -16.35
C ILE A 137 14.92 13.15 -15.97
N SER A 138 13.86 13.95 -15.83
CA SER A 138 13.97 15.35 -15.39
C SER A 138 14.53 15.51 -13.96
N LEU A 139 14.40 14.48 -13.11
CA LEU A 139 14.82 14.51 -11.72
C LEU A 139 16.21 13.91 -11.48
N ILE A 140 16.53 12.81 -12.17
CA ILE A 140 17.73 12.00 -11.90
C ILE A 140 18.63 11.76 -13.13
N GLY A 141 18.22 12.23 -14.30
CA GLY A 141 18.94 12.00 -15.55
C GLY A 141 18.71 10.58 -16.10
N ARG A 142 19.16 10.37 -17.34
CA ARG A 142 18.89 9.15 -18.10
C ARG A 142 19.56 7.91 -17.50
N GLU A 143 20.82 8.02 -17.09
CA GLU A 143 21.62 6.89 -16.59
C GLU A 143 21.02 6.27 -15.31
N LEU A 144 20.64 7.11 -14.33
CA LEU A 144 19.99 6.65 -13.10
C LEU A 144 18.57 6.14 -13.36
N TYR A 145 17.81 6.77 -14.26
CA TYR A 145 16.48 6.30 -14.66
C TYR A 145 16.53 4.89 -15.27
N GLU A 146 17.43 4.67 -16.24
CA GLU A 146 17.56 3.38 -16.92
C GLU A 146 18.03 2.28 -15.96
N THR A 147 18.89 2.62 -15.00
CA THR A 147 19.40 1.69 -13.99
C THR A 147 18.36 1.33 -12.93
N PHE A 148 17.70 2.31 -12.32
CA PHE A 148 16.95 2.10 -11.08
C PHE A 148 15.43 2.07 -11.27
N ILE A 149 14.91 2.72 -12.31
CA ILE A 149 13.48 3.00 -12.44
C ILE A 149 12.85 2.23 -13.59
N LYS A 150 13.46 2.26 -14.78
CA LYS A 150 12.85 1.73 -16.02
C LYS A 150 12.51 0.25 -15.90
N GLY A 151 13.50 -0.59 -15.61
CA GLY A 151 13.30 -2.05 -15.49
C GLY A 151 12.31 -2.41 -14.38
N TYR A 152 12.46 -1.80 -13.20
CA TYR A 152 11.56 -2.01 -12.07
C TYR A 152 10.11 -1.65 -12.41
N THR A 153 9.90 -0.51 -13.07
CA THR A 153 8.58 -0.01 -13.45
C THR A 153 7.91 -0.92 -14.46
N ILE A 154 8.65 -1.36 -15.50
CA ILE A 154 8.15 -2.30 -16.50
C ILE A 154 7.70 -3.60 -15.83
N LYS A 155 8.49 -4.14 -14.89
CA LYS A 155 8.07 -5.34 -14.14
C LYS A 155 6.81 -5.10 -13.32
N GLN A 156 6.80 -4.04 -12.52
CA GLN A 156 5.68 -3.74 -11.61
C GLN A 156 4.36 -3.53 -12.35
N TRP A 157 4.40 -2.79 -13.46
CA TRP A 157 3.21 -2.28 -14.14
C TRP A 157 2.87 -2.99 -15.44
N ASP A 158 3.76 -3.85 -15.94
CA ASP A 158 3.69 -4.46 -17.27
C ASP A 158 3.36 -3.43 -18.37
N CYS A 159 4.00 -2.28 -18.27
CA CYS A 159 3.68 -1.10 -19.06
C CYS A 159 4.94 -0.28 -19.31
N ASP A 160 5.04 0.32 -20.51
CA ASP A 160 6.13 1.25 -20.79
C ASP A 160 5.97 2.50 -19.91
N PRO A 161 7.02 2.95 -19.20
CA PRO A 161 7.00 4.20 -18.44
C PRO A 161 6.52 5.44 -19.21
N LYS A 162 6.55 5.42 -20.55
CA LYS A 162 5.99 6.48 -21.40
C LYS A 162 4.47 6.55 -21.42
N ASP A 163 3.81 5.44 -21.11
CA ASP A 163 2.35 5.31 -21.09
C ASP A 163 1.78 5.50 -19.68
N LEU A 164 2.64 5.51 -18.66
CA LEU A 164 2.26 5.75 -17.27
C LEU A 164 2.20 7.26 -16.95
N PRO A 165 1.19 7.72 -16.17
CA PRO A 165 1.13 9.10 -15.71
C PRO A 165 2.37 9.52 -14.92
N ALA A 166 2.79 10.78 -15.07
CA ALA A 166 3.92 11.33 -14.32
C ALA A 166 3.76 11.25 -12.79
N GLU A 167 2.52 11.23 -12.28
CA GLU A 167 2.20 11.14 -10.85
C GLU A 167 2.67 9.84 -10.18
N VAL A 168 2.89 8.77 -10.95
CA VAL A 168 3.27 7.45 -10.41
C VAL A 168 4.61 7.51 -9.67
N ILE A 169 5.56 8.34 -10.12
CA ILE A 169 6.90 8.45 -9.51
C ILE A 169 7.04 9.60 -8.49
N THR A 170 6.03 10.46 -8.32
CA THR A 170 6.10 11.63 -7.43
C THR A 170 6.42 11.29 -5.97
N ARG A 171 6.30 10.01 -5.59
CA ARG A 171 6.54 9.50 -4.23
C ARG A 171 8.00 9.22 -3.90
N LEU A 172 8.91 9.18 -4.88
CA LEU A 172 10.33 8.88 -4.65
C LEU A 172 11.14 10.19 -4.59
N PRO A 173 11.58 10.64 -3.40
CA PRO A 173 12.42 11.83 -3.30
C PRO A 173 13.79 11.58 -3.92
N VAL A 174 14.41 12.64 -4.44
CA VAL A 174 15.84 12.65 -4.81
C VAL A 174 16.56 13.52 -3.80
N ARG A 175 17.60 12.99 -3.18
CA ARG A 175 18.31 13.67 -2.10
C ARG A 175 19.77 13.91 -2.47
N THR A 176 20.29 15.06 -2.11
CA THR A 176 21.74 15.35 -2.15
C THR A 176 22.39 15.17 -0.78
N THR A 177 21.68 14.58 0.19
CA THR A 177 22.21 14.21 1.52
C THR A 177 22.36 12.70 1.64
N TYR A 178 22.98 12.22 2.73
CA TYR A 178 23.09 10.79 3.05
C TYR A 178 21.82 10.19 3.70
N ASN A 179 20.72 10.94 3.79
CA ASN A 179 19.48 10.41 4.36
C ASN A 179 18.89 9.31 3.47
N ASP A 180 18.79 8.10 4.02
CA ASP A 180 18.32 6.88 3.36
C ASP A 180 16.93 6.42 3.82
N ILE A 181 16.25 7.20 4.68
CA ILE A 181 14.90 6.85 5.15
C ILE A 181 13.92 6.98 3.99
N TYR A 182 13.11 5.95 3.73
CA TYR A 182 12.26 5.90 2.55
C TYR A 182 11.06 6.87 2.58
N TYR A 183 10.51 7.11 3.77
CA TYR A 183 9.41 8.05 3.99
C TYR A 183 9.87 9.26 4.81
N ASP A 184 9.51 10.46 4.38
CA ASP A 184 9.82 11.71 5.11
C ASP A 184 8.79 12.02 6.22
N ASP A 185 7.79 11.17 6.40
CA ASP A 185 6.75 11.33 7.43
C ASP A 185 7.31 11.33 8.86
N ASP A 186 6.76 12.21 9.70
CA ASP A 186 7.19 12.42 11.08
C ASP A 186 7.03 11.15 11.93
N TYR A 187 5.91 10.44 11.77
CA TYR A 187 5.58 9.23 12.50
C TYR A 187 5.70 8.01 11.60
N GLN A 188 6.49 7.02 12.02
CA GLN A 188 6.71 5.77 11.31
C GLN A 188 6.93 4.64 12.30
N GLY A 189 6.46 3.45 11.96
CA GLY A 189 6.72 2.27 12.77
C GLY A 189 5.94 1.04 12.31
N MET A 190 6.19 -0.06 13.01
CA MET A 190 5.48 -1.32 12.86
C MET A 190 4.70 -1.60 14.14
N PRO A 191 3.45 -2.11 14.06
CA PRO A 191 2.68 -2.42 15.25
C PRO A 191 3.27 -3.65 15.96
N SER A 192 3.52 -3.52 17.26
CA SER A 192 4.00 -4.61 18.12
C SER A 192 3.00 -5.77 18.09
N GLY A 193 3.45 -6.96 17.70
CA GLY A 193 2.60 -8.14 17.50
C GLY A 193 1.90 -8.21 16.14
N GLY A 194 2.22 -7.31 15.20
CA GLY A 194 1.63 -7.30 13.87
C GLY A 194 0.34 -6.49 13.76
N TYR A 195 -0.24 -6.50 12.57
CA TYR A 195 -1.42 -5.69 12.25
C TYR A 195 -2.73 -6.35 12.67
N THR A 196 -2.83 -7.68 12.62
CA THR A 196 -4.08 -8.40 12.96
C THR A 196 -4.64 -8.04 14.34
N PRO A 197 -3.83 -7.92 15.42
CA PRO A 197 -4.31 -7.48 16.72
C PRO A 197 -4.98 -6.10 16.75
N ILE A 198 -4.61 -5.18 15.85
CA ILE A 198 -5.30 -3.88 15.70
C ILE A 198 -6.74 -4.11 15.25
N PHE A 199 -6.92 -4.96 14.23
CA PHE A 199 -8.24 -5.28 13.69
C PHE A 199 -9.10 -6.04 14.70
N GLU A 200 -8.52 -6.96 15.48
CA GLU A 200 -9.25 -7.65 16.56
C GLU A 200 -9.79 -6.67 17.60
N LYS A 201 -9.02 -5.63 17.95
CA LYS A 201 -9.48 -4.57 18.87
C LYS A 201 -10.54 -3.67 18.24
N LEU A 202 -10.36 -3.26 16.98
CA LEU A 202 -11.34 -2.46 16.24
C LEU A 202 -12.68 -3.19 16.11
N LEU A 203 -12.65 -4.49 15.87
CA LEU A 203 -13.83 -5.31 15.57
C LEU A 203 -14.40 -6.02 16.80
N LYS A 204 -13.85 -5.76 17.99
CA LYS A 204 -14.35 -6.34 19.24
C LYS A 204 -15.85 -6.04 19.41
N ASP A 205 -16.63 -7.09 19.68
CA ASP A 205 -18.11 -7.08 19.76
C ASP A 205 -18.85 -6.44 18.56
N ILE A 206 -18.25 -6.51 17.37
CA ILE A 206 -18.93 -6.27 16.09
C ILE A 206 -19.05 -7.63 15.38
N PRO A 207 -20.25 -8.06 14.96
CA PRO A 207 -20.37 -9.30 14.20
C PRO A 207 -19.65 -9.18 12.84
N VAL A 208 -18.90 -10.23 12.49
CA VAL A 208 -18.14 -10.34 11.25
C VAL A 208 -18.43 -11.69 10.62
N GLU A 209 -18.95 -11.69 9.40
CA GLU A 209 -19.15 -12.90 8.58
C GLU A 209 -17.99 -13.03 7.61
N LEU A 210 -17.05 -13.90 7.92
CA LEU A 210 -15.91 -14.25 7.05
C LEU A 210 -16.36 -15.22 5.94
N LYS A 211 -15.51 -15.41 4.93
CA LYS A 211 -15.75 -16.32 3.78
C LYS A 211 -17.10 -16.06 3.09
N THR A 212 -17.54 -14.80 3.08
CA THR A 212 -18.85 -14.41 2.59
C THR A 212 -18.71 -13.32 1.54
N ASP A 213 -19.05 -13.62 0.29
CA ASP A 213 -19.08 -12.62 -0.77
C ASP A 213 -20.42 -11.87 -0.74
N PHE A 214 -20.36 -10.55 -0.52
CA PHE A 214 -21.53 -9.68 -0.54
C PHE A 214 -22.26 -9.74 -1.89
N LEU A 215 -21.54 -9.84 -3.01
CA LEU A 215 -22.11 -9.77 -4.34
C LEU A 215 -22.96 -11.01 -4.69
N GLU A 216 -22.66 -12.17 -4.10
CA GLU A 216 -23.44 -13.40 -4.30
C GLU A 216 -24.86 -13.32 -3.73
N LYS A 217 -25.07 -12.52 -2.68
CA LYS A 217 -26.35 -12.39 -1.98
C LYS A 217 -26.72 -10.91 -1.73
N ARG A 218 -26.44 -10.05 -2.69
CA ARG A 218 -26.59 -8.59 -2.57
C ARG A 218 -27.96 -8.15 -2.04
N ASP A 219 -29.04 -8.67 -2.63
CA ASP A 219 -30.41 -8.27 -2.24
C ASP A 219 -30.74 -8.65 -0.80
N TYR A 220 -30.29 -9.83 -0.36
CA TYR A 220 -30.45 -10.27 1.02
C TYR A 220 -29.72 -9.33 1.98
N TRP A 221 -28.44 -9.05 1.73
CA TRP A 221 -27.65 -8.15 2.59
C TRP A 221 -28.25 -6.74 2.62
N LYS A 222 -28.67 -6.19 1.48
CA LYS A 222 -29.36 -4.89 1.43
C LYS A 222 -30.68 -4.90 2.20
N SER A 223 -31.42 -6.01 2.22
CA SER A 223 -32.72 -6.10 2.93
C SER A 223 -32.62 -6.06 4.46
N ILE A 224 -31.44 -6.38 5.03
CA ILE A 224 -31.27 -6.46 6.50
C ILE A 224 -30.52 -5.27 7.11
N ALA A 225 -30.16 -4.27 6.30
CA ALA A 225 -29.52 -3.02 6.75
C ALA A 225 -30.15 -1.77 6.14
N ARG A 226 -30.07 -0.65 6.85
CA ARG A 226 -30.54 0.66 6.36
C ARG A 226 -29.59 1.29 5.34
N THR A 227 -28.29 1.16 5.57
CA THR A 227 -27.23 1.75 4.74
C THR A 227 -26.14 0.73 4.48
N LEU A 228 -25.65 0.68 3.25
CA LEU A 228 -24.50 -0.13 2.86
C LEU A 228 -23.23 0.74 2.89
N VAL A 229 -22.12 0.18 3.38
CA VAL A 229 -20.78 0.71 3.21
C VAL A 229 -20.00 -0.29 2.37
N TYR A 230 -19.64 0.10 1.16
CA TYR A 230 -18.97 -0.77 0.20
C TYR A 230 -17.51 -0.36 0.02
N THR A 231 -16.58 -1.26 0.35
CA THR A 231 -15.13 -1.02 0.18
C THR A 231 -14.50 -1.94 -0.87
N GLY A 232 -15.30 -2.70 -1.62
CA GLY A 232 -14.85 -3.56 -2.72
C GLY A 232 -14.66 -2.80 -4.04
N PRO A 233 -14.26 -3.48 -5.13
CA PRO A 233 -14.05 -2.84 -6.43
C PRO A 233 -15.32 -2.22 -7.00
N ILE A 234 -15.26 -0.93 -7.37
CA ILE A 234 -16.43 -0.17 -7.83
C ILE A 234 -17.05 -0.73 -9.11
N ASP A 235 -16.22 -1.22 -10.03
CA ASP A 235 -16.65 -1.85 -11.27
C ASP A 235 -17.43 -3.13 -11.03
N ARG A 236 -16.95 -4.00 -10.12
CA ARG A 236 -17.66 -5.20 -9.66
C ARG A 236 -19.02 -4.89 -9.05
N TYR A 237 -19.13 -3.84 -8.23
CA TYR A 237 -20.41 -3.41 -7.66
C TYR A 237 -21.48 -3.15 -8.74
N PHE A 238 -21.06 -2.62 -9.89
CA PHE A 238 -21.93 -2.32 -11.02
C PHE A 238 -21.88 -3.40 -12.11
N ASN A 239 -21.52 -4.65 -11.76
CA ASN A 239 -21.46 -5.79 -12.68
C ASN A 239 -20.67 -5.49 -13.96
N TYR A 240 -19.62 -4.68 -13.86
CA TYR A 240 -18.76 -4.30 -14.99
C TYR A 240 -19.49 -3.60 -16.15
N ASN A 241 -20.63 -2.95 -15.88
CA ASN A 241 -21.48 -2.33 -16.92
C ASN A 241 -20.79 -1.27 -17.80
N TYR A 242 -19.64 -0.73 -17.39
CA TYR A 242 -18.84 0.20 -18.20
C TYR A 242 -17.46 -0.34 -18.59
N GLY A 243 -17.19 -1.62 -18.32
CA GLY A 243 -15.91 -2.30 -18.51
C GLY A 243 -15.18 -2.60 -17.19
N GLU A 244 -14.08 -3.33 -17.27
CA GLU A 244 -13.26 -3.70 -16.10
C GLU A 244 -12.16 -2.65 -15.86
N LEU A 245 -12.09 -2.10 -14.65
CA LEU A 245 -11.02 -1.19 -14.28
C LEU A 245 -9.72 -2.00 -14.08
N ARG A 246 -8.61 -1.49 -14.60
CA ARG A 246 -7.34 -2.24 -14.57
C ARG A 246 -6.63 -2.14 -13.22
N TRP A 247 -6.26 -3.30 -12.70
CA TRP A 247 -5.48 -3.42 -11.48
C TRP A 247 -4.24 -4.26 -11.75
N ARG A 248 -3.11 -3.85 -11.17
CA ARG A 248 -1.99 -4.77 -10.95
C ARG A 248 -2.21 -5.52 -9.65
N SER A 249 -1.75 -6.75 -9.64
CA SER A 249 -1.68 -7.63 -8.49
C SER A 249 -0.24 -8.03 -8.18
N CYS A 250 -0.07 -8.76 -7.08
CA CYS A 250 1.20 -9.36 -6.69
C CYS A 250 0.96 -10.78 -6.17
N GLN A 251 1.81 -11.70 -6.61
CA GLN A 251 1.95 -13.03 -6.03
C GLN A 251 3.15 -13.06 -5.09
N PHE A 252 2.99 -13.73 -3.95
CA PHE A 252 4.00 -13.85 -2.91
C PHE A 252 4.42 -15.31 -2.74
N GLU A 253 5.69 -15.60 -3.01
CA GLU A 253 6.28 -16.90 -2.69
C GLU A 253 7.00 -16.81 -1.34
N ILE A 254 6.50 -17.56 -0.36
CA ILE A 254 7.01 -17.55 1.01
C ILE A 254 7.87 -18.78 1.24
N GLU A 255 9.10 -18.57 1.69
CA GLU A 255 10.07 -19.62 1.98
C GLU A 255 10.59 -19.47 3.42
N GLU A 256 10.47 -20.54 4.23
CA GLU A 256 11.10 -20.62 5.55
C GLU A 256 12.48 -21.26 5.42
N MET A 257 13.53 -20.58 5.88
CA MET A 257 14.93 -21.01 5.74
C MET A 257 15.59 -21.21 7.10
N GLN A 258 16.44 -22.24 7.22
CA GLN A 258 17.34 -22.42 8.37
C GLN A 258 18.63 -21.60 8.17
N LEU A 259 18.46 -20.29 8.10
CA LEU A 259 19.51 -19.28 7.96
C LEU A 259 19.19 -18.11 8.90
N ASP A 260 20.20 -17.56 9.56
CA ASP A 260 20.00 -16.49 10.53
C ASP A 260 19.61 -15.16 9.88
N ASP A 261 20.21 -14.81 8.74
CA ASP A 261 19.92 -13.57 8.01
C ASP A 261 20.17 -13.80 6.51
N TYR A 262 19.15 -13.55 5.68
CA TYR A 262 19.23 -13.78 4.24
C TYR A 262 19.81 -12.58 3.50
N GLN A 263 19.40 -11.36 3.85
CA GLN A 263 19.78 -10.15 3.11
C GLN A 263 20.14 -8.94 3.98
N GLY A 264 20.02 -9.00 5.30
CA GLY A 264 20.41 -7.91 6.22
C GLY A 264 19.50 -6.68 6.19
N VAL A 265 18.41 -6.73 5.44
CA VAL A 265 17.47 -5.62 5.27
C VAL A 265 16.05 -6.15 5.10
N SER A 266 15.04 -5.39 5.56
CA SER A 266 13.64 -5.78 5.43
C SER A 266 13.16 -5.90 4.00
N ILE A 267 13.66 -5.05 3.08
CA ILE A 267 13.30 -5.04 1.67
C ILE A 267 14.53 -4.79 0.81
N MET A 268 14.77 -5.71 -0.12
CA MET A 268 15.70 -5.56 -1.23
C MET A 268 14.91 -5.53 -2.55
N ASN A 269 14.95 -4.40 -3.24
CA ASN A 269 14.42 -4.28 -4.59
C ASN A 269 15.41 -4.86 -5.60
N TYR A 270 14.90 -5.28 -6.76
CA TYR A 270 15.70 -5.74 -7.89
C TYR A 270 15.28 -4.94 -9.11
N ALA A 271 16.12 -3.99 -9.55
CA ALA A 271 15.76 -3.06 -10.62
C ALA A 271 15.87 -3.67 -12.03
N ASP A 272 16.74 -4.67 -12.18
CA ASP A 272 17.02 -5.32 -13.46
C ASP A 272 15.77 -6.05 -13.98
N ARG A 273 15.44 -5.80 -15.26
CA ARG A 273 14.25 -6.35 -15.92
C ARG A 273 14.23 -7.87 -15.99
N GLU A 274 15.40 -8.48 -16.15
CA GLU A 274 15.55 -9.94 -16.30
C GLU A 274 15.31 -10.70 -14.99
N VAL A 275 15.29 -10.02 -13.83
CA VAL A 275 14.96 -10.63 -12.54
C VAL A 275 13.42 -10.68 -12.41
N PRO A 276 12.80 -11.86 -12.29
CA PRO A 276 11.34 -12.00 -12.42
C PRO A 276 10.54 -11.35 -11.27
N TYR A 277 11.08 -11.35 -10.04
CA TYR A 277 10.46 -10.66 -8.90
C TYR A 277 10.86 -9.18 -8.84
N THR A 278 10.00 -8.32 -8.26
CA THR A 278 10.33 -6.91 -8.02
C THR A 278 11.18 -6.72 -6.78
N ARG A 279 10.88 -7.48 -5.71
CA ARG A 279 11.57 -7.37 -4.43
C ARG A 279 11.55 -8.65 -3.62
N ILE A 280 12.49 -8.74 -2.70
CA ILE A 280 12.55 -9.76 -1.65
C ILE A 280 12.34 -9.09 -0.29
N LEU A 281 11.43 -9.65 0.50
CA LEU A 281 11.13 -9.24 1.86
C LEU A 281 11.76 -10.22 2.85
N GLU A 282 12.31 -9.70 3.93
CA GLU A 282 12.76 -10.48 5.08
C GLU A 282 12.15 -9.89 6.36
N PRO A 283 10.95 -10.36 6.77
CA PRO A 283 10.11 -9.64 7.73
C PRO A 283 10.68 -9.45 9.14
N LYS A 284 11.63 -10.29 9.58
CA LYS A 284 12.27 -10.14 10.90
C LYS A 284 12.91 -8.75 11.09
N HIS A 285 13.36 -8.13 10.00
CA HIS A 285 14.00 -6.81 10.03
C HIS A 285 13.02 -5.66 10.25
N PHE A 286 11.70 -5.90 10.19
CA PHE A 286 10.68 -4.95 10.63
C PHE A 286 10.57 -4.86 12.16
N TYR A 287 10.98 -5.92 12.85
CA TYR A 287 10.87 -6.10 14.30
C TYR A 287 12.24 -6.47 14.89
N ARG A 288 13.27 -5.65 14.61
CA ARG A 288 14.67 -5.95 14.97
C ARG A 288 14.86 -6.19 16.46
N GLU A 289 14.09 -5.51 17.29
CA GLU A 289 14.02 -5.71 18.73
C GLU A 289 13.70 -7.17 19.12
N ASN A 290 12.97 -7.90 18.27
CA ASN A 290 12.57 -9.29 18.46
C ASN A 290 13.35 -10.27 17.58
N ALA A 291 14.28 -9.80 16.74
CA ALA A 291 15.01 -10.67 15.79
C ALA A 291 15.81 -11.78 16.51
N HIS A 292 16.29 -11.51 17.73
CA HIS A 292 16.98 -12.49 18.57
C HIS A 292 16.09 -13.66 19.05
N LEU A 293 14.76 -13.50 18.97
CA LEU A 293 13.79 -14.55 19.30
C LEU A 293 13.47 -15.44 18.08
N SER A 294 13.98 -15.08 16.90
CA SER A 294 13.67 -15.80 15.65
C SER A 294 14.48 -17.10 15.54
N ARG A 295 13.89 -18.13 14.93
CA ARG A 295 14.58 -19.40 14.59
C ARG A 295 14.64 -19.58 13.08
N GLY A 296 15.79 -19.32 12.47
CA GLY A 296 15.89 -19.21 11.01
C GLY A 296 15.25 -17.92 10.50
N THR A 297 14.91 -17.85 9.22
CA THR A 297 14.31 -16.66 8.57
C THR A 297 13.13 -17.01 7.66
N VAL A 298 12.34 -16.00 7.33
CA VAL A 298 11.30 -16.07 6.29
C VAL A 298 11.70 -15.13 5.18
N VAL A 299 11.76 -15.65 3.96
CA VAL A 299 12.01 -14.88 2.74
C VAL A 299 10.75 -14.88 1.91
N ILE A 300 10.35 -13.70 1.42
CA ILE A 300 9.17 -13.55 0.58
C ILE A 300 9.58 -12.91 -0.74
N ARG A 301 9.41 -13.62 -1.85
CA ARG A 301 9.63 -13.06 -3.20
C ARG A 301 8.31 -12.54 -3.73
N GLU A 302 8.30 -11.27 -4.15
CA GLU A 302 7.12 -10.62 -4.72
C GLU A 302 7.20 -10.58 -6.25
N TYR A 303 6.21 -11.19 -6.91
CA TYR A 303 6.09 -11.22 -8.36
C TYR A 303 4.88 -10.38 -8.78
N PRO A 304 5.07 -9.36 -9.62
CA PRO A 304 3.96 -8.58 -10.14
C PRO A 304 3.17 -9.43 -11.14
N CYS A 305 1.85 -9.39 -11.08
CA CYS A 305 0.97 -10.15 -11.96
C CYS A 305 -0.34 -9.39 -12.22
N ASP A 306 -1.18 -9.95 -13.09
CA ASP A 306 -2.58 -9.56 -13.21
C ASP A 306 -3.44 -10.66 -12.57
N ASP A 307 -4.09 -10.32 -11.46
CA ASP A 307 -5.13 -11.16 -10.86
C ASP A 307 -6.35 -10.28 -10.58
N PRO A 308 -7.46 -10.46 -11.32
CA PRO A 308 -8.67 -9.66 -11.11
C PRO A 308 -9.30 -9.92 -9.74
N ASN A 309 -9.03 -11.07 -9.10
CA ASN A 309 -9.59 -11.42 -7.79
C ASN A 309 -8.92 -10.70 -6.65
N GLU A 310 -7.65 -10.36 -6.80
CA GLU A 310 -6.83 -9.72 -5.78
C GLU A 310 -6.23 -8.40 -6.29
N PRO A 311 -7.03 -7.34 -6.42
CA PRO A 311 -6.55 -6.04 -6.90
C PRO A 311 -5.68 -5.32 -5.85
N TYR A 312 -4.45 -4.93 -6.22
CA TYR A 312 -3.53 -4.18 -5.34
C TYR A 312 -3.35 -2.72 -5.74
N TYR A 313 -3.02 -2.47 -7.01
CA TYR A 313 -2.62 -1.14 -7.50
C TYR A 313 -3.47 -0.73 -8.70
N PRO A 314 -4.18 0.42 -8.64
CA PRO A 314 -4.93 0.90 -9.79
C PRO A 314 -3.96 1.45 -10.84
N VAL A 315 -4.08 1.02 -12.10
CA VAL A 315 -3.15 1.42 -13.18
C VAL A 315 -3.38 2.87 -13.61
N ARG A 316 -4.65 3.32 -13.59
CA ARG A 316 -5.08 4.71 -13.86
C ARG A 316 -4.59 5.28 -15.21
N LEU A 317 -4.52 4.46 -16.25
CA LEU A 317 -4.31 5.01 -17.60
C LEU A 317 -5.51 5.85 -18.03
N LYS A 318 -5.36 6.63 -19.12
CA LYS A 318 -6.42 7.51 -19.64
C LYS A 318 -7.78 6.80 -19.81
N ALA A 319 -7.78 5.61 -20.42
CA ALA A 319 -9.02 4.83 -20.60
C ALA A 319 -9.66 4.40 -19.27
N ASP A 320 -8.86 4.13 -18.23
CA ASP A 320 -9.39 3.79 -16.90
C ASP A 320 -10.04 5.00 -16.24
N GLN A 321 -9.48 6.19 -16.44
CA GLN A 321 -10.05 7.43 -15.89
C GLN A 321 -11.39 7.77 -16.54
N GLU A 322 -11.49 7.60 -17.86
CA GLU A 322 -12.74 7.77 -18.60
C GLU A 322 -13.81 6.78 -18.15
N MET A 323 -13.42 5.52 -17.90
CA MET A 323 -14.30 4.49 -17.36
C MET A 323 -14.72 4.79 -15.91
N LEU A 324 -13.76 5.17 -15.05
CA LEU A 324 -14.00 5.54 -13.66
C LEU A 324 -15.02 6.67 -13.54
N ALA A 325 -14.97 7.67 -14.41
CA ALA A 325 -15.93 8.78 -14.42
C ALA A 325 -17.38 8.29 -14.63
N LYS A 326 -17.58 7.25 -15.46
CA LYS A 326 -18.90 6.62 -15.64
C LYS A 326 -19.36 5.90 -14.38
N TYR A 327 -18.47 5.16 -13.73
CA TYR A 327 -18.76 4.50 -12.45
C TYR A 327 -19.07 5.49 -11.34
N GLN A 328 -18.31 6.59 -11.20
CA GLN A 328 -18.56 7.63 -10.20
C GLN A 328 -19.92 8.32 -10.41
N LYS A 329 -20.34 8.52 -11.67
CA LYS A 329 -21.68 9.02 -11.99
C LYS A 329 -22.80 8.03 -11.64
N ALA A 330 -22.55 6.73 -11.75
CA ALA A 330 -23.51 5.71 -11.29
C ALA A 330 -23.56 5.65 -9.75
N GLN A 331 -22.40 5.70 -9.10
CA GLN A 331 -22.22 5.76 -7.66
C GLN A 331 -23.02 6.91 -7.03
N SER A 332 -23.02 8.10 -7.65
CA SER A 332 -23.75 9.26 -7.12
C SER A 332 -25.28 9.11 -7.12
N ARG A 333 -25.82 8.05 -7.74
CA ARG A 333 -27.25 7.73 -7.77
C ARG A 333 -27.66 6.72 -6.69
N GLU A 334 -26.70 6.09 -6.02
CA GLU A 334 -26.94 5.14 -4.94
C GLU A 334 -27.10 5.90 -3.61
N SER A 335 -28.33 6.26 -3.25
CA SER A 335 -28.60 7.09 -2.05
C SER A 335 -28.42 6.35 -0.72
N ASP A 336 -28.46 5.02 -0.75
CA ASP A 336 -28.37 4.12 0.41
C ASP A 336 -26.99 3.46 0.54
N VAL A 337 -26.01 3.89 -0.27
CA VAL A 337 -24.67 3.27 -0.31
C VAL A 337 -23.57 4.32 -0.16
N ILE A 338 -22.66 4.04 0.77
CA ILE A 338 -21.43 4.78 0.98
C ILE A 338 -20.30 3.96 0.36
N PHE A 339 -19.53 4.55 -0.53
CA PHE A 339 -18.34 3.92 -1.10
C PHE A 339 -17.12 4.56 -0.49
N GLY A 340 -16.13 3.75 -0.14
CA GLY A 340 -14.88 4.28 0.38
C GLY A 340 -13.75 3.28 0.43
N GLY A 341 -12.54 3.82 0.52
CA GLY A 341 -11.32 3.02 0.53
C GLY A 341 -10.76 2.74 -0.86
N ARG A 342 -9.61 2.06 -0.89
CA ARG A 342 -8.77 1.89 -2.09
C ARG A 342 -9.54 1.36 -3.30
N LEU A 343 -10.31 0.29 -3.14
CA LEU A 343 -10.96 -0.42 -4.24
C LEU A 343 -12.22 0.31 -4.73
N ALA A 344 -13.05 0.80 -3.81
CA ALA A 344 -14.29 1.48 -4.13
C ALA A 344 -14.07 2.87 -4.72
N GLU A 345 -12.93 3.51 -4.43
CA GLU A 345 -12.56 4.81 -5.01
C GLU A 345 -11.58 4.70 -6.18
N TYR A 346 -11.07 3.49 -6.49
CA TYR A 346 -10.01 3.27 -7.48
C TYR A 346 -8.79 4.19 -7.28
N LYS A 347 -8.31 4.28 -6.03
CA LYS A 347 -7.22 5.18 -5.62
C LYS A 347 -6.15 4.44 -4.85
N TYR A 348 -4.89 4.74 -5.15
CA TYR A 348 -3.76 4.15 -4.44
C TYR A 348 -3.48 4.89 -3.11
N TYR A 349 -4.25 4.55 -2.07
CA TYR A 349 -4.07 5.09 -0.72
C TYR A 349 -3.06 4.32 0.12
N ASN A 350 -2.28 5.04 0.92
CA ASN A 350 -1.54 4.50 2.08
C ASN A 350 -2.50 4.22 3.25
N MET A 351 -2.03 3.51 4.28
CA MET A 351 -2.88 3.14 5.42
C MET A 351 -3.43 4.38 6.14
N ASP A 352 -2.60 5.37 6.43
CA ASP A 352 -2.98 6.61 7.11
C ASP A 352 -4.06 7.40 6.33
N GLN A 353 -3.95 7.44 5.01
CA GLN A 353 -4.94 8.06 4.12
C GLN A 353 -6.28 7.32 4.15
N VAL A 354 -6.27 5.98 4.17
CA VAL A 354 -7.50 5.18 4.30
C VAL A 354 -8.16 5.42 5.67
N ILE A 355 -7.35 5.47 6.74
CA ILE A 355 -7.82 5.77 8.10
C ILE A 355 -8.46 7.16 8.14
N SER A 356 -7.79 8.18 7.61
CA SER A 356 -8.31 9.55 7.55
C SER A 356 -9.63 9.62 6.79
N GLY A 357 -9.71 8.98 5.61
CA GLY A 357 -10.93 8.95 4.80
C GLY A 357 -12.11 8.28 5.52
N ALA A 358 -11.86 7.19 6.27
CA ALA A 358 -12.90 6.54 7.06
C ALA A 358 -13.42 7.45 8.20
N LEU A 359 -12.50 8.09 8.93
CA LEU A 359 -12.85 9.02 10.01
C LEU A 359 -13.61 10.25 9.51
N GLU A 360 -13.22 10.81 8.38
CA GLU A 360 -13.94 11.91 7.72
C GLU A 360 -15.35 11.49 7.32
N GLN A 361 -15.50 10.31 6.72
CA GLN A 361 -16.81 9.78 6.32
C GLN A 361 -17.73 9.60 7.53
N VAL A 362 -17.23 9.03 8.63
CA VAL A 362 -17.98 8.90 9.89
C VAL A 362 -18.40 10.27 10.42
N LYS A 363 -17.46 11.22 10.49
CA LYS A 363 -17.70 12.58 10.98
C LYS A 363 -18.81 13.28 10.17
N MET A 364 -18.81 13.13 8.84
CA MET A 364 -19.85 13.69 7.98
C MET A 364 -21.23 13.09 8.27
N LEU A 365 -21.31 11.79 8.51
CA LEU A 365 -22.59 11.11 8.78
C LEU A 365 -23.15 11.47 10.17
N LEU A 366 -22.31 11.49 11.20
CA LEU A 366 -22.74 11.84 12.55
C LEU A 366 -23.20 13.31 12.65
N LYS A 367 -22.59 14.22 11.88
CA LYS A 367 -23.04 15.61 11.78
C LYS A 367 -24.40 15.79 11.12
N ARG A 368 -24.80 14.88 10.22
CA ARG A 368 -26.11 14.93 9.54
C ARG A 368 -27.23 14.29 10.35
N ALA A 369 -26.88 13.50 11.36
CA ALA A 369 -27.83 12.83 12.25
C ALA A 369 -28.20 13.66 13.49
N LEU A 370 -27.43 14.72 13.77
CA LEU A 370 -27.74 15.82 14.68
C LEU A 370 -28.43 16.93 13.89
#